data_AF-A0A7J7SXY2-F1
#
_entry.id   AF-A0A7J7SXY2-F1
#
_cell.length_a   1.000
_cell.length_b   1.000
_cell.length_c   1.000
_cell.angle_alpha   90.00
_cell.angle_beta   90.00
_cell.angle_gamma   90.00
#
_symmetry.space_group_name_H-M   'P 1'
#
loop_
_entity.id
_entity.type
_entity.pdbx_description
1 polymer ?
#
loop_
_entity_poly.entity_id
_entity_poly.type
_entity_poly.pdbx_seq_one_letter_code
_entity_poly.pdbx_strand_id
1 'polypeptide(L)'
;MAGPAPGRRLWPLAALALVLALDPELPAVQAGQTPRPAERGPPVRLFTEEELARFGGEEEDQPIYMAVKGVVFDVTSGKEFYGRGAPYNALTGKDSTRGVAKMSLDPADLTHDTTSPILT
;
A
#
# COMPACT_ATOMS: atom_id res chain seq x y z
N MET A 1 -43.69 -53.67 -25.04
CA MET A 1 -42.60 -54.65 -24.81
C MET A 1 -41.47 -53.92 -24.10
N ALA A 2 -40.96 -54.49 -23.01
CA ALA A 2 -40.01 -53.86 -22.11
C ALA A 2 -38.55 -54.10 -22.53
N GLY A 3 -37.68 -53.14 -22.20
CA GLY A 3 -36.24 -53.30 -21.97
C GLY A 3 -35.32 -52.48 -22.90
N PRO A 4 -34.04 -52.23 -22.54
CA PRO A 4 -33.43 -52.17 -21.21
C PRO A 4 -32.64 -50.85 -20.97
N ALA A 5 -32.25 -50.60 -19.72
CA ALA A 5 -31.45 -49.45 -19.29
C ALA A 5 -30.02 -49.44 -19.89
N PRO A 6 -29.44 -48.28 -20.21
CA PRO A 6 -28.00 -48.10 -20.24
C PRO A 6 -27.54 -47.61 -18.86
N GLY A 7 -26.68 -48.29 -18.11
CA GLY A 7 -25.41 -48.84 -18.56
C GLY A 7 -24.31 -47.85 -18.21
N ARG A 8 -23.85 -47.87 -16.95
CA ARG A 8 -22.69 -47.12 -16.45
C ARG A 8 -21.49 -47.38 -17.36
N ARG A 9 -20.99 -46.36 -18.05
CA ARG A 9 -19.71 -46.43 -18.76
C ARG A 9 -18.94 -45.13 -18.54
N LEU A 10 -17.78 -45.33 -17.92
CA LEU A 10 -16.57 -44.52 -17.81
C LEU A 10 -16.67 -43.10 -18.40
N TRP A 11 -16.57 -42.09 -17.53
CA TRP A 11 -16.04 -40.80 -17.95
C TRP A 11 -14.65 -41.03 -18.54
N PRO A 12 -14.41 -40.74 -19.84
CA PRO A 12 -13.06 -40.74 -20.32
C PRO A 12 -12.36 -39.56 -19.64
N LEU A 13 -11.22 -39.83 -19.03
CA LEU A 13 -10.17 -38.85 -18.75
C LEU A 13 -9.74 -38.21 -20.08
N ALA A 14 -10.60 -37.38 -20.66
CA ALA A 14 -10.44 -36.73 -21.94
C ALA A 14 -10.89 -35.26 -21.88
N ALA A 15 -10.82 -34.67 -20.68
CA ALA A 15 -10.97 -33.23 -20.48
C ALA A 15 -9.77 -32.63 -19.74
N LEU A 16 -8.58 -33.27 -19.85
CA LEU A 16 -7.31 -32.71 -19.36
C LEU A 16 -6.28 -32.47 -20.49
N ALA A 17 -6.66 -32.72 -21.75
CA ALA A 17 -5.75 -32.51 -22.91
C ALA A 17 -6.31 -31.54 -23.96
N LEU A 18 -7.26 -30.65 -23.60
CA LEU A 18 -7.83 -29.67 -24.54
C LEU A 18 -7.73 -28.20 -24.06
N VAL A 19 -7.14 -27.91 -22.89
CA VAL A 19 -6.89 -26.53 -22.43
C VAL A 19 -5.40 -26.15 -22.58
N LEU A 20 -4.68 -26.80 -23.50
CA LEU A 20 -3.24 -26.58 -23.71
C LEU A 20 -2.87 -26.25 -25.17
N ALA A 21 -3.84 -25.85 -26.00
CA ALA A 21 -3.59 -25.66 -27.44
C ALA A 21 -4.30 -24.44 -28.09
N LEU A 22 -4.92 -23.52 -27.34
CA LEU A 22 -5.61 -22.35 -27.91
C LEU A 22 -5.44 -21.04 -27.11
N ASP A 23 -4.30 -20.83 -26.45
CA ASP A 23 -3.88 -19.48 -26.01
C ASP A 23 -2.53 -19.10 -26.66
N PRO A 24 -2.52 -18.74 -27.96
CA PRO A 24 -1.42 -17.99 -28.52
C PRO A 24 -1.58 -16.54 -28.06
N GLU A 25 -0.98 -16.21 -26.92
CA GLU A 25 -0.40 -14.90 -26.55
C GLU A 25 -0.23 -14.88 -25.02
N LEU A 26 0.82 -15.55 -24.54
CA LEU A 26 1.48 -15.04 -23.34
C LEU A 26 1.82 -13.57 -23.66
N PRO A 27 1.40 -12.58 -22.85
CA PRO A 27 1.80 -11.22 -23.09
C PRO A 27 3.33 -11.22 -23.12
N ALA A 28 3.88 -10.86 -24.27
CA ALA A 28 5.31 -10.72 -24.43
C ALA A 28 5.79 -9.84 -23.28
N VAL A 29 6.52 -10.44 -22.33
CA VAL A 29 7.33 -9.69 -21.39
C VAL A 29 8.18 -8.80 -22.28
N GLN A 30 7.86 -7.51 -22.33
CA GLN A 30 8.56 -6.53 -23.16
C GLN A 30 9.97 -6.38 -22.61
N ALA A 31 10.85 -7.32 -22.99
CA ALA A 31 12.29 -7.21 -22.91
C ALA A 31 12.72 -6.13 -23.91
N GLY A 32 12.52 -4.87 -23.51
CA GLY A 32 12.70 -3.73 -24.40
C GLY A 32 12.29 -2.36 -23.83
N GLN A 33 11.80 -2.28 -22.60
CA GLN A 33 11.69 -0.98 -21.95
C GLN A 33 13.10 -0.55 -21.49
N THR A 34 13.86 0.11 -22.38
CA THR A 34 14.88 1.06 -21.93
C THR A 34 14.21 1.96 -20.89
N PRO A 35 14.81 2.19 -19.70
CA PRO A 35 14.25 3.13 -18.74
C PRO A 35 13.93 4.41 -19.49
N ARG A 36 12.65 4.80 -19.52
CA ARG A 36 12.29 6.13 -20.03
C ARG A 36 13.24 7.10 -19.31
N PRO A 37 13.92 8.01 -20.04
CA PRO A 37 14.71 9.04 -19.38
C PRO A 37 13.85 9.59 -18.25
N ALA A 38 14.32 9.51 -17.02
CA ALA A 38 13.51 9.90 -15.86
C ALA A 38 13.05 11.33 -16.14
N GLU A 39 11.78 11.50 -16.52
CA GLU A 39 11.17 12.81 -16.60
C GLU A 39 11.43 13.39 -15.22
N ARG A 40 12.10 14.55 -15.17
CA ARG A 40 12.41 15.20 -13.91
C ARG A 40 11.05 15.47 -13.27
N GLY A 41 10.69 14.62 -12.31
CA GLY A 41 9.47 14.77 -11.56
C GLY A 41 9.43 16.17 -10.93
N PRO A 42 8.26 16.60 -10.46
CA PRO A 42 8.17 17.83 -9.70
C PRO A 42 9.27 17.89 -8.63
N PRO A 43 9.84 19.07 -8.37
CA PRO A 43 10.94 19.22 -7.42
C PRO A 43 10.55 18.62 -6.08
N VAL A 44 11.41 17.74 -5.56
CA VAL A 44 11.20 17.12 -4.24
C VAL A 44 11.40 18.20 -3.18
N ARG A 45 10.37 18.42 -2.34
CA ARG A 45 10.47 19.32 -1.20
C ARG A 45 11.07 18.58 -0.01
N LEU A 46 12.10 19.17 0.59
CA LEU A 46 12.67 18.71 1.86
C LEU A 46 11.94 19.41 3.01
N PHE A 47 11.84 18.71 4.14
CA PHE A 47 11.25 19.21 5.37
C PHE A 47 12.20 18.93 6.53
N THR A 48 12.37 19.91 7.41
CA THR A 48 12.90 19.65 8.75
C THR A 48 11.80 19.12 9.67
N GLU A 49 12.17 18.56 10.82
CA GLU A 49 11.18 18.12 11.81
C GLU A 49 10.31 19.28 12.31
N GLU A 50 10.90 20.46 12.52
CA GLU A 50 10.21 21.66 12.97
C GLU A 50 9.26 22.22 11.90
N GLU A 51 9.62 22.09 10.62
CA GLU A 51 8.74 22.46 9.52
C GLU A 51 7.57 21.49 9.40
N LEU A 52 7.83 20.18 9.53
CA LEU A 52 6.81 19.15 9.46
C LEU A 52 5.80 19.28 10.60
N ALA A 53 6.26 19.62 11.81
CA ALA A 53 5.41 19.84 12.99
C ALA A 53 4.31 20.88 12.80
N ARG A 54 4.47 21.81 11.85
CA ARG A 54 3.45 22.81 11.55
C ARG A 54 2.24 22.24 10.80
N PHE A 55 2.34 21.04 10.23
CA PHE A 55 1.32 20.43 9.39
C PHE A 55 0.64 19.24 10.09
N GLY A 56 0.45 19.33 11.41
CA GLY A 56 -0.19 18.30 12.24
C GLY A 56 -1.73 18.26 12.17
N GLY A 57 -2.35 18.97 11.23
CA GLY A 57 -3.81 18.95 11.04
C GLY A 57 -4.64 19.60 12.16
N GLU A 58 -4.03 20.49 12.96
CA GLU A 58 -4.74 21.29 13.97
C GLU A 58 -5.66 22.35 13.32
N GLU A 59 -5.18 22.96 12.23
CA GLU A 59 -5.91 24.00 11.48
C GLU A 59 -6.70 23.37 10.33
N GLU A 60 -7.96 23.77 10.16
CA GLU A 60 -8.85 23.16 9.16
C GLU A 60 -8.44 23.44 7.71
N ASP A 61 -7.84 24.60 7.46
CA ASP A 61 -7.47 25.08 6.12
C ASP A 61 -6.00 24.79 5.77
N GLN A 62 -5.28 24.09 6.64
CA GLN A 62 -3.88 23.76 6.43
C GLN A 62 -3.72 22.32 5.91
N PRO A 63 -2.74 22.07 5.01
CA PRO A 63 -2.38 20.71 4.64
C PRO A 63 -1.96 19.89 5.86
N ILE A 64 -2.22 18.58 5.80
CA ILE A 64 -1.87 17.62 6.84
C ILE A 64 -0.78 16.72 6.29
N TYR A 65 0.38 16.71 6.95
CA TYR A 65 1.53 15.91 6.54
C TYR A 65 1.89 14.86 7.60
N MET A 66 2.37 13.72 7.13
CA MET A 66 2.87 12.63 7.96
C MET A 66 4.12 12.07 7.29
N ALA A 67 5.19 11.84 8.05
CA ALA A 67 6.38 11.18 7.54
C ALA A 67 6.43 9.70 7.93
N VAL A 68 6.84 8.88 6.97
CA VAL A 68 7.14 7.45 7.17
C VAL A 68 8.41 7.12 6.41
N LYS A 69 9.39 6.56 7.12
CA LYS A 69 10.72 6.19 6.63
C LYS A 69 11.43 7.36 5.95
N GLY A 70 11.33 8.56 6.53
CA GLY A 70 11.89 9.79 5.98
C GLY A 70 11.18 10.34 4.72
N VAL A 71 10.06 9.75 4.30
CA VAL A 71 9.25 10.26 3.19
C VAL A 71 8.02 10.97 3.75
N VAL A 72 7.81 12.22 3.34
CA VAL A 72 6.65 13.02 3.74
C VAL A 72 5.49 12.75 2.78
N PHE A 73 4.35 12.38 3.35
CA PHE A 73 3.09 12.14 2.63
C PHE A 73 2.09 13.25 2.93
N ASP A 74 1.42 13.71 1.87
CA ASP A 74 0.23 14.55 1.99
C ASP A 74 -0.98 13.66 2.28
N VAL A 75 -1.52 13.79 3.50
CA VAL A 75 -2.68 13.03 3.98
C VAL A 75 -3.92 13.91 4.14
N THR A 76 -3.90 15.13 3.56
CA THR A 76 -4.98 16.11 3.67
C THR A 76 -6.33 15.57 3.17
N SER A 77 -6.32 14.70 2.16
CA SER A 77 -7.55 14.08 1.64
C SER A 77 -8.26 13.16 2.62
N GLY A 78 -7.56 12.68 3.67
CA GLY A 78 -8.10 11.83 4.73
C GLY A 78 -8.30 12.59 6.05
N LYS A 79 -8.75 13.85 5.99
CA LYS A 79 -8.91 14.73 7.15
C LYS A 79 -9.81 14.12 8.25
N GLU A 80 -10.75 13.27 7.89
CA GLU A 80 -11.58 12.49 8.81
C GLU A 80 -10.81 11.49 9.67
N PHE A 81 -9.60 11.10 9.25
CA PHE A 81 -8.71 10.19 9.97
C PHE A 81 -7.52 10.92 10.61
N TYR A 82 -7.01 11.96 9.95
CA TYR A 82 -5.75 12.62 10.31
C TYR A 82 -5.92 14.06 10.86
N GLY A 83 -7.09 14.67 10.68
CA GLY A 83 -7.37 16.03 11.17
C GLY A 83 -7.58 16.10 12.67
N ARG A 84 -7.73 17.32 13.19
CA ARG A 84 -7.91 17.58 14.63
C ARG A 84 -8.96 16.69 15.28
N GLY A 85 -8.56 15.94 16.31
CA GLY A 85 -9.44 15.04 17.06
C GLY A 85 -9.79 13.73 16.34
N ALA A 86 -9.27 13.51 15.13
CA ALA A 86 -9.45 12.25 14.41
C ALA A 86 -8.56 11.13 15.00
N PRO A 87 -8.91 9.85 14.77
CA PRO A 87 -8.25 8.71 15.42
C PRO A 87 -6.74 8.60 15.17
N TYR A 88 -6.25 9.08 14.03
CA TYR A 88 -4.85 8.95 13.60
C TYR A 88 -4.12 10.30 13.56
N ASN A 89 -4.71 11.36 14.12
CA ASN A 89 -4.08 12.68 14.17
C ASN A 89 -2.71 12.67 14.86
N ALA A 90 -2.53 11.80 15.87
CA ALA A 90 -1.27 11.66 16.60
C ALA A 90 -0.05 11.32 15.71
N LEU A 91 -0.28 10.69 14.55
CA LEU A 91 0.78 10.30 13.60
C LEU A 91 1.28 11.47 12.75
N THR A 92 0.52 12.58 12.68
CA THR A 92 0.77 13.70 11.78
C THR A 92 1.76 14.71 12.36
N GLY A 93 2.32 15.56 11.49
CA GLY A 93 3.30 16.58 11.86
C GLY A 93 4.66 16.02 12.30
N LYS A 94 4.94 14.74 12.10
CA LYS A 94 6.20 14.11 12.49
C LYS A 94 6.49 12.87 11.66
N ASP A 95 7.68 12.32 11.83
CA ASP A 95 8.00 10.98 11.35
C ASP A 95 7.54 9.93 12.37
N SER A 96 6.50 9.20 11.97
CA SER A 96 5.84 8.17 12.78
C SER A 96 6.17 6.77 12.28
N THR A 97 7.35 6.56 11.68
CA THR A 97 7.77 5.27 11.11
C THR A 97 7.53 4.11 12.05
N ARG A 98 7.95 4.23 13.32
CA ARG A 98 7.79 3.14 14.29
C ARG A 98 6.34 2.90 14.65
N GLY A 99 5.56 3.95 14.89
CA GLY A 99 4.12 3.86 15.17
C GLY A 99 3.36 3.14 14.06
N VAL A 100 3.63 3.49 12.80
CA VAL A 100 3.04 2.84 11.63
C VAL A 100 3.48 1.37 11.54
N ALA A 101 4.77 1.08 11.72
CA ALA A 101 5.29 -0.29 11.66
C ALA A 101 4.74 -1.20 12.77
N LYS A 102 4.49 -0.65 13.96
CA LYS A 102 3.94 -1.36 15.12
C LYS A 102 2.41 -1.36 15.18
N MET A 103 1.73 -0.65 14.28
CA MET A 103 0.29 -0.38 14.38
C MET A 103 -0.09 0.24 15.74
N SER A 104 0.73 1.17 16.21
CA SER A 104 0.65 1.78 17.54
C SER A 104 0.45 3.28 17.46
N LEU A 105 -0.39 3.79 18.36
CA LEU A 105 -0.60 5.23 18.60
C LEU A 105 -0.06 5.66 19.97
N ASP A 106 0.68 4.79 20.66
CA ASP A 106 1.33 5.15 21.91
C ASP A 106 2.35 6.27 21.65
N PRO A 107 2.32 7.38 22.40
CA PRO A 107 3.29 8.47 22.26
C PRO A 107 4.75 8.03 22.22
N ALA A 108 5.09 6.95 22.94
CA ALA A 108 6.43 6.38 22.89
C ALA A 108 6.79 5.92 21.47
N ASP A 109 5.86 5.32 20.73
CA ASP A 109 6.11 4.76 19.40
C ASP A 109 6.12 5.78 18.26
N LEU A 110 5.68 7.02 18.51
CA LEU A 110 5.56 8.10 17.50
C LEU A 110 6.92 8.75 17.20
N THR A 111 7.83 7.96 16.64
CA THR A 111 9.20 8.37 16.32
C THR A 111 9.71 7.72 15.04
N HIS A 112 10.73 8.35 14.45
CA HIS A 112 11.52 7.79 13.36
C HIS A 112 12.50 6.71 13.83
N ASP A 113 12.85 6.66 15.13
CA ASP A 113 13.83 5.70 15.62
C ASP A 113 13.26 4.27 15.59
N THR A 114 13.91 3.43 14.79
CA THR A 114 13.59 2.00 14.62
C THR A 114 14.62 1.09 15.28
N THR A 115 15.66 1.65 15.90
CA THR A 115 16.76 0.90 16.52
C THR A 115 16.41 0.44 17.94
N SER A 116 15.55 1.20 18.62
CA SER A 116 15.12 0.90 19.98
C SER A 116 14.32 -0.42 20.07
N PRO A 117 14.64 -1.30 21.04
CA PRO A 117 13.96 -2.59 21.20
C PRO A 117 12.48 -2.42 21.54
N ILE A 118 11.66 -3.38 21.12
CA ILE A 118 10.18 -3.32 21.16
C ILE A 118 9.61 -3.60 22.57
N LEU A 119 10.46 -3.72 23.60
CA LEU A 119 10.08 -4.11 24.97
C LEU A 119 10.74 -3.19 25.99
N THR A 120 9.95 -2.32 26.64
CA THR A 120 10.20 -1.74 27.96
C THR A 120 8.86 -1.45 28.61
#